data_AF-A0A1F4RBR3-F1
#
_entry.id   AF-A0A1F4RBR3-F1
#
_cell.length_a   1.000
_cell.length_b   1.000
_cell.length_c   1.000
_cell.angle_alpha   90.00
_cell.angle_beta   90.00
_cell.angle_gamma   90.00
#
_symmetry.space_group_name_H-M   'P 1'
#
loop_
_entity.id
_entity.type
_entity.pdbx_description
1 polymer ?
#
loop_
_entity_poly.entity_id
_entity_poly.type
_entity_poly.pdbx_seq_one_letter_code
_entity_poly.pdbx_strand_id
1 'polypeptide(L)'
;MHNSISFDLITSRLSQLDAAQWRQPVTQSRRLNILKHRDEYLQIEHDNSNLIWLYTLMLEDEVELPHGEVISSIKQRLLAEEVLTPLAWRYIANGTANDFRVVLDSQDPGEESNWRWLTLLAWLQVLSGLRLSSPISEPVQELFLHDGLVVEQDNSEILFRGAWMKFYTLRHILEEAEKRLTAGTLVQFAEAELVEVITWLATTDPELDNNQAKNGWKYLTKRAAEWKADIVKMAVCQHLTWDSALPNTQIDHWTVEPVTDAWSLHRLAISQRHCGDRYVEGCIEGEERIFVIRNFEDKIAATLRLKLVDESWVIGDIRGFANSEVSVEIIELGELLVQRYADLWR
;
A
#
# COMPACT_ATOMS: atom_id res chain seq x y z
N MET A 1 -0.60 24.71 -51.71
CA MET A 1 -1.97 25.28 -51.68
C MET A 1 -2.75 24.54 -50.59
N HIS A 2 -2.81 25.10 -49.38
CA HIS A 2 -3.65 24.53 -48.32
C HIS A 2 -5.09 24.95 -48.58
N ASN A 3 -5.91 24.01 -49.05
CA ASN A 3 -7.36 24.20 -49.06
C ASN A 3 -7.82 24.36 -47.61
N SER A 4 -8.12 25.60 -47.23
CA SER A 4 -8.90 25.90 -46.02
C SER A 4 -10.29 25.29 -46.25
N ILE A 5 -10.48 24.06 -45.78
CA ILE A 5 -11.79 23.46 -45.68
C ILE A 5 -12.55 24.32 -44.67
N SER A 6 -13.43 25.20 -45.16
CA SER A 6 -14.35 25.94 -44.31
C SER A 6 -15.25 24.92 -43.63
N PHE A 7 -14.98 24.66 -42.35
CA PHE A 7 -15.79 23.77 -41.55
C PHE A 7 -17.21 24.33 -41.39
N ASP A 8 -18.19 23.43 -41.37
CA ASP A 8 -19.53 23.84 -40.95
C ASP A 8 -19.52 24.18 -39.45
N LEU A 9 -20.47 25.02 -39.06
CA LEU A 9 -20.55 25.58 -37.71
C LEU A 9 -20.64 24.47 -36.64
N ILE A 10 -21.29 23.35 -36.98
CA ILE A 10 -21.52 22.21 -36.09
C ILE A 10 -20.21 21.46 -35.81
N THR A 11 -19.43 21.13 -36.84
CA THR A 11 -18.15 20.44 -36.69
C THR A 11 -17.17 21.27 -35.88
N SER A 12 -17.18 22.59 -36.10
CA SER A 12 -16.38 23.53 -35.29
C SER A 12 -16.81 23.51 -33.81
N ARG A 13 -18.12 23.51 -33.53
CA ARG A 13 -18.65 23.45 -32.16
C ARG A 13 -18.28 22.15 -31.46
N LEU A 14 -18.50 21.00 -32.10
CA LEU A 14 -18.14 19.68 -31.56
C LEU A 14 -16.63 19.56 -31.32
N SER A 15 -15.81 20.09 -32.23
CA SER A 15 -14.35 20.14 -32.05
C SER A 15 -13.95 21.01 -30.85
N GLN A 16 -14.63 22.12 -30.60
CA GLN A 16 -14.37 22.96 -29.43
C GLN A 16 -14.76 22.27 -28.13
N LEU A 17 -15.89 21.55 -28.11
CA LEU A 17 -16.32 20.75 -26.96
C LEU A 17 -15.34 19.62 -26.65
N ASP A 18 -14.94 18.85 -27.67
CA ASP A 18 -13.92 17.79 -27.53
C ASP A 18 -12.59 18.38 -27.00
N ALA A 19 -12.10 19.45 -27.62
CA ALA A 19 -10.86 20.10 -27.19
C ALA A 19 -10.92 20.60 -25.75
N ALA A 20 -12.06 21.15 -25.32
CA ALA A 20 -12.25 21.62 -23.96
C ALA A 20 -12.23 20.46 -22.95
N GLN A 21 -12.87 19.35 -23.26
CA GLN A 21 -12.90 18.18 -22.37
C GLN A 21 -11.57 17.44 -22.33
N TRP A 22 -10.85 17.35 -23.44
CA TRP A 22 -9.51 16.75 -23.48
C TRP A 22 -8.39 17.69 -23.06
N ARG A 23 -8.67 19.00 -22.91
CA ARG A 23 -7.68 20.08 -22.66
C ARG A 23 -6.54 20.09 -23.67
N GLN A 24 -6.83 19.64 -24.88
CA GLN A 24 -5.85 19.48 -25.95
C GLN A 24 -6.46 19.93 -27.28
N PRO A 25 -5.67 20.49 -28.19
CA PRO A 25 -6.13 20.72 -29.55
C PRO A 25 -6.64 19.43 -30.21
N VAL A 26 -7.74 19.50 -30.95
CA VAL A 26 -8.27 18.34 -31.68
C VAL A 26 -7.26 17.87 -32.72
N THR A 27 -6.85 16.61 -32.63
CA THR A 27 -5.95 15.97 -33.59
C THR A 27 -6.65 15.74 -34.93
N GLN A 28 -5.88 15.43 -35.98
CA GLN A 28 -6.47 15.09 -37.28
C GLN A 28 -7.36 13.84 -37.19
N SER A 29 -6.95 12.84 -36.40
CA SER A 29 -7.73 11.61 -36.19
C SER A 29 -9.06 11.90 -35.51
N ARG A 30 -9.06 12.63 -34.38
CA ARG A 30 -10.30 13.04 -33.70
C ARG A 30 -11.22 13.85 -34.59
N ARG A 31 -10.66 14.75 -35.40
CA ARG A 31 -11.45 15.52 -36.37
C ARG A 31 -12.13 14.62 -37.41
N LEU A 32 -11.44 13.60 -37.92
CA LEU A 32 -12.04 12.62 -38.83
C LEU A 32 -13.13 11.80 -38.14
N ASN A 33 -12.92 11.40 -36.89
CA ASN A 33 -13.93 10.70 -36.08
C ASN A 33 -15.18 11.56 -35.88
N ILE A 34 -15.04 12.84 -35.52
CA ILE A 34 -16.16 13.78 -35.38
C ILE A 34 -16.95 13.93 -36.69
N LEU A 35 -16.27 13.96 -37.85
CA LEU A 35 -16.92 14.05 -39.15
C LEU A 35 -17.66 12.76 -39.53
N LYS A 36 -17.04 11.60 -39.24
CA LYS A 36 -17.58 10.27 -39.58
C LYS A 36 -18.77 9.88 -38.70
N HIS A 37 -18.72 10.22 -37.41
CA HIS A 37 -19.69 9.84 -36.38
C HIS A 37 -20.52 11.04 -35.89
N ARG A 38 -20.81 11.96 -36.81
CA ARG A 38 -21.38 13.27 -36.48
C ARG A 38 -22.73 13.18 -35.78
N ASP A 39 -23.59 12.28 -36.24
CA ASP A 39 -24.95 12.15 -35.71
C ASP A 39 -24.92 11.62 -34.28
N GLU A 40 -24.00 10.70 -33.98
CA GLU A 40 -23.75 10.18 -32.63
C GLU A 40 -23.21 11.27 -31.70
N TYR A 41 -22.24 12.08 -32.14
CA TYR A 41 -21.76 13.22 -31.35
C TYR A 41 -22.86 14.25 -31.06
N LEU A 42 -23.72 14.55 -32.04
CA LEU A 42 -24.85 15.46 -31.84
C LEU A 42 -25.88 14.90 -30.87
N GLN A 43 -26.13 13.58 -30.93
CA GLN A 43 -27.00 12.92 -29.96
C GLN A 43 -26.41 13.00 -28.55
N ILE A 44 -25.12 12.67 -28.37
CA ILE A 44 -24.47 12.77 -27.06
C ILE A 44 -24.49 14.21 -26.55
N GLU A 45 -24.18 15.20 -27.39
CA GLU A 45 -24.24 16.62 -27.00
C GLU A 45 -25.61 17.02 -26.49
N HIS A 46 -26.68 16.51 -27.11
CA HIS A 46 -28.06 16.77 -26.71
C HIS A 46 -28.44 16.06 -25.39
N ASP A 47 -28.12 14.77 -25.28
CA ASP A 47 -28.58 13.91 -24.20
C ASP A 47 -27.69 14.03 -22.94
N ASN A 48 -26.37 14.06 -23.10
CA ASN A 48 -25.39 14.31 -22.03
C ASN A 48 -24.01 14.71 -22.61
N SER A 49 -23.78 16.01 -22.76
CA SER A 49 -22.55 16.54 -23.34
C SER A 49 -21.28 16.17 -22.55
N ASN A 50 -21.37 15.80 -21.27
CA ASN A 50 -20.23 15.34 -20.48
C ASN A 50 -19.68 13.97 -20.92
N LEU A 51 -20.34 13.27 -21.86
CA LEU A 51 -19.89 11.97 -22.37
C LEU A 51 -19.14 12.06 -23.71
N ILE A 52 -18.95 13.27 -24.26
CA ILE A 52 -18.21 13.47 -25.52
C ILE A 52 -16.80 12.89 -25.42
N TRP A 53 -16.07 13.17 -24.33
CA TRP A 53 -14.72 12.64 -24.11
C TRP A 53 -14.67 11.11 -24.13
N LEU A 54 -15.68 10.46 -23.54
CA LEU A 54 -15.74 9.01 -23.44
C LEU A 54 -15.99 8.40 -24.82
N TYR A 55 -16.90 8.97 -25.59
CA TYR A 55 -17.15 8.50 -26.94
C TYR A 55 -15.94 8.71 -27.85
N THR A 56 -15.26 9.86 -27.75
CA THR A 56 -13.99 10.08 -28.44
C THR A 56 -12.94 9.03 -28.05
N LEU A 57 -12.79 8.73 -26.76
CA LEU A 57 -11.87 7.70 -26.26
C LEU A 57 -12.21 6.31 -26.85
N MET A 58 -13.48 5.93 -26.85
CA MET A 58 -13.93 4.66 -27.42
C MET A 58 -13.61 4.55 -28.92
N LEU A 59 -13.75 5.64 -29.68
CA LEU A 59 -13.39 5.65 -31.10
C LEU A 59 -11.88 5.62 -31.34
N GLU A 60 -11.08 6.27 -30.49
CA GLU A 60 -9.62 6.23 -30.59
C GLU A 60 -9.04 4.84 -30.24
N ASP A 61 -9.64 4.17 -29.25
CA ASP A 61 -9.23 2.83 -28.79
C ASP A 61 -9.98 1.69 -29.51
N GLU A 62 -10.66 2.01 -30.62
CA GLU A 62 -11.38 1.07 -31.49
C GLU A 62 -12.40 0.18 -30.74
N VAL A 63 -13.05 0.72 -29.70
CA VAL A 63 -14.04 0.01 -28.90
C VAL A 63 -15.36 -0.10 -29.68
N GLU A 64 -15.72 -1.32 -30.04
CA GLU A 64 -16.99 -1.58 -30.74
C GLU A 64 -18.21 -1.33 -29.85
N LEU A 65 -19.18 -0.58 -30.38
CA LEU A 65 -20.47 -0.34 -29.73
C LEU A 65 -21.55 -1.27 -30.28
N PRO A 66 -22.45 -1.78 -29.41
CA PRO A 66 -23.69 -2.41 -29.85
C PRO A 66 -24.51 -1.51 -30.78
N HIS A 67 -25.37 -2.12 -31.59
CA HIS A 67 -26.30 -1.37 -32.43
C HIS A 67 -27.40 -0.74 -31.57
N GLY A 68 -27.70 0.54 -31.79
CA GLY A 68 -28.81 1.23 -31.15
C GLY A 68 -28.51 2.68 -30.84
N GLU A 69 -29.25 3.20 -29.86
CA GLU A 69 -29.03 4.54 -29.32
C GLU A 69 -27.65 4.63 -28.64
N VAL A 70 -26.89 5.70 -28.94
CA VAL A 70 -25.45 5.77 -28.61
C VAL A 70 -25.18 5.71 -27.10
N ILE A 71 -25.91 6.44 -26.25
CA ILE A 71 -25.66 6.44 -24.80
C ILE A 71 -26.01 5.08 -24.19
N SER A 72 -27.15 4.51 -24.57
CA SER A 72 -27.53 3.16 -24.18
C SER A 72 -26.48 2.11 -24.60
N SER A 73 -25.90 2.27 -25.78
CA SER A 73 -24.85 1.38 -26.32
C SER A 73 -23.53 1.55 -25.57
N ILE A 74 -23.10 2.78 -25.24
CA ILE A 74 -21.92 3.05 -24.40
C ILE A 74 -22.10 2.39 -23.03
N LYS A 75 -23.26 2.60 -22.39
CA LYS A 75 -23.58 1.98 -21.10
C LYS A 75 -23.55 0.46 -21.17
N GLN A 76 -24.17 -0.13 -22.19
CA GLN A 76 -24.20 -1.58 -22.38
C GLN A 76 -22.79 -2.13 -22.58
N ARG A 77 -21.95 -1.47 -23.38
CA ARG A 77 -20.57 -1.90 -23.62
C ARG A 77 -19.73 -1.86 -22.34
N LEU A 78 -19.83 -0.78 -21.56
CA LEU A 78 -19.17 -0.67 -20.25
C LEU A 78 -19.60 -1.76 -19.28
N LEU A 79 -20.91 -2.03 -19.19
CA LEU A 79 -21.45 -3.01 -18.25
C LEU A 79 -21.41 -4.46 -18.76
N ALA A 80 -20.96 -4.67 -20.00
CA ALA A 80 -20.64 -6.01 -20.51
C ALA A 80 -19.32 -6.53 -19.91
N GLU A 81 -18.48 -5.64 -19.38
CA GLU A 81 -17.30 -6.01 -18.61
C GLU A 81 -17.74 -6.57 -17.26
N GLU A 82 -17.51 -7.86 -17.02
CA GLU A 82 -17.93 -8.57 -15.79
C GLU A 82 -17.41 -7.89 -14.51
N VAL A 83 -16.31 -7.18 -14.65
CA VAL A 83 -15.63 -6.46 -13.58
C VAL A 83 -16.33 -5.16 -13.15
N LEU A 84 -17.26 -4.61 -13.95
CA LEU A 84 -17.91 -3.34 -13.66
C LEU A 84 -19.33 -3.52 -13.12
N THR A 85 -19.70 -2.67 -12.17
CA THR A 85 -21.05 -2.63 -11.59
C THR A 85 -21.85 -1.44 -12.15
N PRO A 86 -23.19 -1.40 -11.99
CA PRO A 86 -23.98 -0.21 -12.36
C PRO A 86 -23.54 1.09 -11.66
N LEU A 87 -22.76 1.01 -10.58
CA LEU A 87 -22.16 2.18 -9.92
C LEU A 87 -21.10 2.84 -10.81
N ALA A 88 -20.31 2.08 -11.57
CA ALA A 88 -19.33 2.60 -12.50
C ALA A 88 -19.97 3.53 -13.54
N TRP A 89 -21.11 3.11 -14.10
CA TRP A 89 -21.90 3.96 -15.00
C TRP A 89 -22.35 5.26 -14.33
N ARG A 90 -22.75 5.22 -13.05
CA ARG A 90 -23.17 6.42 -12.32
C ARG A 90 -22.02 7.42 -12.13
N TYR A 91 -20.79 6.94 -11.93
CA TYR A 91 -19.62 7.82 -11.87
C TYR A 91 -19.39 8.53 -13.20
N ILE A 92 -19.46 7.82 -14.32
CA ILE A 92 -19.31 8.40 -15.66
C ILE A 92 -20.46 9.36 -16.00
N ALA A 93 -21.71 8.91 -15.86
CA ALA A 93 -22.88 9.64 -16.33
C ALA A 93 -23.11 10.95 -15.58
N ASN A 94 -22.73 11.01 -14.30
CA ASN A 94 -22.87 12.21 -13.47
C ASN A 94 -21.57 13.01 -13.34
N GLY A 95 -20.44 12.46 -13.79
CA GLY A 95 -19.14 13.10 -13.73
C GLY A 95 -18.87 14.01 -14.92
N THR A 96 -17.67 14.56 -14.93
CA THR A 96 -17.10 15.36 -16.00
C THR A 96 -15.77 14.77 -16.42
N ALA A 97 -15.23 15.22 -17.56
CA ALA A 97 -13.90 14.78 -17.99
C ALA A 97 -12.80 15.05 -16.94
N ASN A 98 -12.98 16.01 -16.02
CA ASN A 98 -12.01 16.32 -14.96
C ASN A 98 -11.95 15.22 -13.87
N ASP A 99 -12.97 14.38 -13.75
CA ASP A 99 -13.00 13.28 -12.78
C ASP A 99 -12.23 12.03 -13.28
N PHE A 100 -11.73 12.10 -14.52
CA PHE A 100 -11.07 11.01 -15.24
C PHE A 100 -9.70 11.46 -15.79
N ARG A 101 -9.02 12.40 -15.13
CA ARG A 101 -7.70 12.89 -15.56
C ARG A 101 -6.65 11.78 -15.54
N VAL A 102 -6.77 10.83 -14.61
CA VAL A 102 -5.91 9.63 -14.58
C VAL A 102 -5.93 8.86 -15.91
N VAL A 103 -7.05 8.88 -16.63
CA VAL A 103 -7.19 8.22 -17.94
C VAL A 103 -6.73 9.13 -19.07
N LEU A 104 -7.18 10.39 -19.04
CA LEU A 104 -7.04 11.32 -20.17
C LEU A 104 -5.66 11.98 -20.27
N ASP A 105 -5.00 12.16 -19.13
CA ASP A 105 -3.69 12.80 -19.05
C ASP A 105 -2.54 11.78 -18.91
N SER A 106 -2.86 10.49 -18.79
CA SER A 106 -1.85 9.43 -18.79
C SER A 106 -1.07 9.42 -20.10
N GLN A 107 0.24 9.24 -19.98
CA GLN A 107 1.16 9.13 -21.11
C GLN A 107 1.49 7.65 -21.31
N ASP A 108 1.32 7.20 -22.55
CA ASP A 108 1.51 5.86 -23.08
C ASP A 108 2.28 4.86 -22.19
N PRO A 109 1.60 4.00 -21.42
CA PRO A 109 2.24 2.98 -20.60
C PRO A 109 2.65 1.72 -21.39
N GLY A 110 2.32 1.59 -22.69
CA GLY A 110 2.71 0.40 -23.46
C GLY A 110 2.13 0.30 -24.88
N GLU A 111 2.62 -0.68 -25.65
CA GLU A 111 2.32 -0.87 -27.09
C GLU A 111 0.87 -1.32 -27.40
N GLU A 112 -0.01 -1.49 -26.40
CA GLU A 112 -1.38 -2.00 -26.60
C GLU A 112 -2.32 -0.95 -27.20
N SER A 113 -3.05 -1.28 -28.25
CA SER A 113 -3.87 -0.34 -29.01
C SER A 113 -5.12 0.18 -28.28
N ASN A 114 -5.45 -0.35 -27.10
CA ASN A 114 -6.64 0.01 -26.31
C ASN A 114 -6.33 0.28 -24.82
N TRP A 115 -5.08 0.68 -24.52
CA TRP A 115 -4.63 0.82 -23.14
C TRP A 115 -5.39 1.88 -22.34
N ARG A 116 -5.94 2.94 -22.98
CA ARG A 116 -6.71 3.98 -22.29
C ARG A 116 -8.07 3.45 -21.87
N TRP A 117 -8.70 2.64 -22.71
CA TRP A 117 -9.92 1.93 -22.36
C TRP A 117 -9.69 1.01 -21.17
N LEU A 118 -8.62 0.21 -21.18
CA LEU A 118 -8.26 -0.65 -20.04
C LEU A 118 -7.98 0.17 -18.77
N THR A 119 -7.27 1.30 -18.89
CA THR A 119 -7.02 2.23 -17.79
C THR A 119 -8.33 2.82 -17.24
N LEU A 120 -9.30 3.15 -18.10
CA LEU A 120 -10.63 3.59 -17.68
C LEU A 120 -11.35 2.49 -16.89
N LEU A 121 -11.33 1.25 -17.37
CA LEU A 121 -11.94 0.13 -16.65
C LEU A 121 -11.31 -0.04 -15.27
N ALA A 122 -9.98 -0.02 -15.18
CA ALA A 122 -9.24 -0.10 -13.92
C ALA A 122 -9.63 1.06 -12.98
N TRP A 123 -9.62 2.30 -13.47
CA TRP A 123 -10.01 3.47 -12.68
C TRP A 123 -11.45 3.38 -12.15
N LEU A 124 -12.39 2.87 -12.96
CA LEU A 124 -13.78 2.66 -12.51
C LEU A 124 -13.90 1.58 -11.44
N GLN A 125 -13.08 0.53 -11.48
CA GLN A 125 -13.00 -0.46 -10.41
C GLN A 125 -12.49 0.21 -9.13
N VAL A 126 -11.46 1.07 -9.23
CA VAL A 126 -10.95 1.85 -8.09
C VAL A 126 -12.05 2.72 -7.48
N LEU A 127 -12.73 3.54 -8.29
CA LEU A 127 -13.83 4.39 -7.81
C LEU A 127 -14.95 3.57 -7.15
N SER A 128 -15.31 2.44 -7.74
CA SER A 128 -16.34 1.53 -7.21
C SER A 128 -15.92 0.87 -5.89
N GLY A 129 -14.67 0.44 -5.76
CA GLY A 129 -14.10 -0.13 -4.54
C GLY A 129 -13.98 0.91 -3.42
N LEU A 130 -13.58 2.14 -3.78
CA LEU A 130 -13.48 3.25 -2.84
C LEU A 130 -14.84 3.76 -2.36
N ARG A 131 -15.94 3.56 -3.10
CA ARG A 131 -17.31 3.99 -2.73
C ARG A 131 -17.36 5.45 -2.26
N LEU A 132 -16.64 6.33 -2.95
CA LEU A 132 -16.55 7.74 -2.58
C LEU A 132 -17.90 8.45 -2.76
N SER A 133 -18.21 9.37 -1.85
CA SER A 133 -19.39 10.24 -1.91
C SER A 133 -19.19 11.46 -2.79
N SER A 134 -17.94 11.80 -3.12
CA SER A 134 -17.55 12.92 -3.96
C SER A 134 -16.42 12.49 -4.91
N PRO A 135 -16.28 13.14 -6.08
CA PRO A 135 -15.12 12.92 -6.95
C PRO A 135 -13.81 13.24 -6.24
N ILE A 136 -12.73 12.58 -6.66
CA ILE A 136 -11.36 12.87 -6.22
C ILE A 136 -10.91 14.15 -6.93
N SER A 137 -10.38 15.12 -6.18
CA SER A 137 -9.89 16.36 -6.77
C SER A 137 -8.74 16.08 -7.74
N GLU A 138 -8.63 16.89 -8.78
CA GLU A 138 -7.62 16.71 -9.83
C GLU A 138 -6.18 16.62 -9.28
N PRO A 139 -5.71 17.51 -8.39
CA PRO A 139 -4.36 17.38 -7.84
C PRO A 139 -4.12 16.08 -7.06
N VAL A 140 -5.18 15.47 -6.50
CA VAL A 140 -5.08 14.17 -5.82
C VAL A 140 -5.12 13.02 -6.82
N GLN A 141 -5.84 13.16 -7.95
CA GLN A 141 -5.77 12.21 -9.06
C GLN A 141 -4.34 12.13 -9.64
N GLU A 142 -3.58 13.22 -9.63
CA GLU A 142 -2.18 13.24 -10.07
C GLU A 142 -1.28 12.26 -9.31
N LEU A 143 -1.68 11.82 -8.11
CA LEU A 143 -0.96 10.79 -7.37
C LEU A 143 -0.90 9.44 -8.10
N PHE A 144 -1.84 9.18 -9.01
CA PHE A 144 -1.92 7.97 -9.83
C PHE A 144 -1.28 8.14 -11.22
N LEU A 145 -0.92 9.37 -11.61
CA LEU A 145 -0.28 9.58 -12.91
C LEU A 145 1.08 8.88 -12.91
N HIS A 146 1.34 8.12 -13.97
CA HIS A 146 2.53 7.28 -14.16
C HIS A 146 2.56 5.96 -13.38
N ASP A 147 1.54 5.66 -12.58
CA ASP A 147 1.36 4.32 -12.01
C ASP A 147 0.55 3.44 -12.95
N GLY A 148 0.96 2.18 -13.11
CA GLY A 148 0.08 1.16 -13.69
C GLY A 148 -1.08 0.91 -12.73
N LEU A 149 -2.31 1.17 -13.17
CA LEU A 149 -3.51 0.85 -12.40
C LEU A 149 -3.80 -0.65 -12.51
N VAL A 150 -3.43 -1.41 -11.49
CA VAL A 150 -3.76 -2.84 -11.39
C VAL A 150 -4.69 -3.06 -10.21
N VAL A 151 -5.82 -3.71 -10.47
CA VAL A 151 -6.85 -3.99 -9.46
C VAL A 151 -7.11 -5.49 -9.39
N GLU A 152 -7.09 -6.05 -8.18
CA GLU A 152 -7.47 -7.43 -7.92
C GLU A 152 -8.82 -7.45 -7.19
N GLN A 153 -9.87 -7.85 -7.91
CA GLN A 153 -11.23 -7.73 -7.41
C GLN A 153 -11.55 -8.72 -6.28
N ASP A 154 -11.07 -9.96 -6.41
CA ASP A 154 -11.35 -11.04 -5.46
C ASP A 154 -10.87 -10.69 -4.05
N ASN A 155 -9.73 -10.00 -3.96
CA ASN A 155 -9.13 -9.57 -2.71
C ASN A 155 -9.51 -8.13 -2.32
N SER A 156 -10.24 -7.39 -3.16
CA SER A 156 -10.54 -5.97 -2.98
C SER A 156 -9.27 -5.11 -2.80
N GLU A 157 -8.28 -5.37 -3.66
CA GLU A 157 -6.95 -4.77 -3.61
C GLU A 157 -6.61 -4.00 -4.88
N ILE A 158 -5.68 -3.07 -4.71
CA ILE A 158 -5.11 -2.26 -5.76
C ILE A 158 -3.59 -2.20 -5.57
N LEU A 159 -2.86 -2.30 -6.68
CA LEU A 159 -1.45 -1.94 -6.73
C LEU A 159 -1.34 -0.43 -6.88
N PHE A 160 -0.87 0.24 -5.84
CA PHE A 160 -0.66 1.69 -5.85
C PHE A 160 0.79 1.99 -5.50
N ARG A 161 1.54 2.62 -6.42
CA ARG A 161 2.96 2.95 -6.28
C ARG A 161 3.84 1.77 -5.86
N GLY A 162 3.55 0.58 -6.40
CA GLY A 162 4.30 -0.65 -6.12
C GLY A 162 3.92 -1.37 -4.81
N ALA A 163 2.92 -0.88 -4.06
CA ALA A 163 2.37 -1.54 -2.90
C ALA A 163 0.96 -2.08 -3.17
N TRP A 164 0.74 -3.37 -2.90
CA TRP A 164 -0.61 -3.92 -2.83
C TRP A 164 -1.29 -3.43 -1.54
N MET A 165 -2.54 -2.98 -1.67
CA MET A 165 -3.32 -2.57 -0.50
C MET A 165 -4.81 -2.70 -0.74
N LYS A 166 -5.55 -2.92 0.35
CA LYS A 166 -7.02 -2.91 0.33
C LYS A 166 -7.56 -1.52 0.00
N PHE A 167 -8.72 -1.45 -0.64
CA PHE A 167 -9.38 -0.18 -0.97
C PHE A 167 -9.62 0.76 0.23
N TYR A 168 -9.86 0.22 1.43
CA TYR A 168 -10.03 1.07 2.61
C TYR A 168 -8.73 1.77 3.00
N THR A 169 -7.57 1.12 2.82
CA THR A 169 -6.25 1.72 3.08
C THR A 169 -6.02 2.86 2.10
N LEU A 170 -6.25 2.61 0.81
CA LEU A 170 -6.17 3.65 -0.22
C LEU A 170 -7.13 4.82 0.07
N ARG A 171 -8.36 4.54 0.52
CA ARG A 171 -9.30 5.61 0.90
C ARG A 171 -8.72 6.54 1.96
N HIS A 172 -8.07 6.01 3.00
CA HIS A 172 -7.45 6.84 4.03
C HIS A 172 -6.27 7.65 3.53
N ILE A 173 -5.53 7.14 2.54
CA ILE A 173 -4.48 7.90 1.86
C ILE A 173 -5.09 9.07 1.09
N LEU A 174 -6.15 8.83 0.33
CA LEU A 174 -6.83 9.87 -0.47
C LEU A 174 -7.53 10.91 0.40
N GLU A 175 -8.20 10.49 1.48
CA GLU A 175 -8.81 11.40 2.45
C GLU A 175 -7.77 12.32 3.11
N GLU A 176 -6.56 11.82 3.38
CA GLU A 176 -5.48 12.67 3.87
C GLU A 176 -4.93 13.58 2.76
N ALA A 177 -4.76 13.08 1.54
CA ALA A 177 -4.31 13.88 0.41
C ALA A 177 -5.22 15.09 0.17
N GLU A 178 -6.55 14.91 0.23
CA GLU A 178 -7.52 16.02 0.12
C GLU A 178 -7.39 17.05 1.25
N LYS A 179 -7.14 16.60 2.49
CA LYS A 179 -6.86 17.52 3.60
C LYS A 179 -5.58 18.31 3.37
N ARG A 180 -4.52 17.65 2.89
CA ARG A 180 -3.22 18.27 2.60
C ARG A 180 -3.30 19.22 1.41
N LEU A 181 -4.12 18.92 0.41
CA LEU A 181 -4.45 19.85 -0.67
C LEU A 181 -5.09 21.12 -0.12
N THR A 182 -6.12 20.98 0.72
CA THR A 182 -6.79 22.13 1.36
C THR A 182 -5.83 22.95 2.22
N ALA A 183 -4.85 22.30 2.85
CA ALA A 183 -3.81 22.93 3.65
C ALA A 183 -2.62 23.47 2.84
N GLY A 184 -2.57 23.29 1.51
CA GLY A 184 -1.46 23.72 0.66
C GLY A 184 -0.16 22.92 0.84
N THR A 185 -0.25 21.69 1.35
CA THR A 185 0.90 20.82 1.69
C THR A 185 0.89 19.47 0.96
N LEU A 186 0.08 19.33 -0.10
CA LEU A 186 -0.06 18.08 -0.86
C LEU A 186 1.28 17.57 -1.42
N VAL A 187 2.12 18.45 -1.98
CA VAL A 187 3.42 18.07 -2.56
C VAL A 187 4.34 17.49 -1.48
N GLN A 188 4.47 18.16 -0.34
CA GLN A 188 5.27 17.68 0.79
C GLN A 188 4.74 16.32 1.31
N PHE A 189 3.42 16.17 1.40
CA PHE A 189 2.80 14.91 1.76
C PHE A 189 3.17 13.79 0.76
N ALA A 190 3.05 14.06 -0.54
CA ALA A 190 3.28 13.07 -1.59
C ALA A 190 4.76 12.64 -1.70
N GLU A 191 5.70 13.57 -1.52
CA GLU A 191 7.14 13.34 -1.70
C GLU A 191 7.83 12.77 -0.46
N ALA A 192 7.31 13.04 0.74
CA ALA A 192 7.93 12.59 2.00
C ALA A 192 7.08 11.55 2.73
N GLU A 193 5.91 11.95 3.22
CA GLU A 193 5.11 11.11 4.13
C GLU A 193 4.50 9.89 3.41
N LEU A 194 3.98 10.09 2.19
CA LEU A 194 3.41 9.02 1.38
C LEU A 194 4.46 8.00 0.97
N VAL A 195 5.65 8.44 0.54
CA VAL A 195 6.74 7.55 0.15
C VAL A 195 7.12 6.59 1.29
N GLU A 196 7.21 7.09 2.52
CA GLU A 196 7.53 6.25 3.68
C GLU A 196 6.47 5.18 3.94
N VAL A 197 5.19 5.55 3.87
CA VAL A 197 4.08 4.61 4.07
C VAL A 197 4.02 3.57 2.96
N ILE A 198 4.16 3.98 1.69
CA ILE A 198 4.16 3.06 0.54
C ILE A 198 5.33 2.09 0.63
N THR A 199 6.54 2.56 0.99
CA THR A 199 7.72 1.71 1.13
C THR A 199 7.49 0.64 2.22
N TRP A 200 6.91 1.04 3.35
CA TRP A 200 6.56 0.11 4.43
C TRP A 200 5.52 -0.93 3.99
N LEU A 201 4.42 -0.49 3.35
CA LEU A 201 3.37 -1.38 2.84
C LEU A 201 3.94 -2.38 1.82
N ALA A 202 4.70 -1.90 0.84
CA ALA A 202 5.32 -2.75 -0.19
C ALA A 202 6.31 -3.76 0.39
N THR A 203 7.02 -3.42 1.47
CA THR A 203 8.04 -4.29 2.05
C THR A 203 7.47 -5.34 3.01
N THR A 204 6.46 -4.95 3.80
CA THR A 204 5.96 -5.80 4.89
C THR A 204 4.63 -6.47 4.61
N ASP A 205 3.88 -6.01 3.60
CA ASP A 205 2.54 -6.47 3.25
C ASP A 205 1.66 -6.77 4.48
N PRO A 206 1.39 -5.76 5.33
CA PRO A 206 0.83 -6.01 6.65
C PRO A 206 -0.68 -6.30 6.56
N GLU A 207 -1.11 -7.39 7.21
CA GLU A 207 -2.54 -7.65 7.42
C GLU A 207 -3.12 -6.69 8.48
N LEU A 208 -3.77 -5.62 8.01
CA LEU A 208 -4.42 -4.64 8.89
C LEU A 208 -5.81 -5.14 9.32
N ASP A 209 -6.02 -5.26 10.62
CA ASP A 209 -7.35 -5.55 11.16
C ASP A 209 -8.30 -4.33 11.05
N ASN A 210 -9.60 -4.57 11.26
CA ASN A 210 -10.62 -3.52 11.15
C ASN A 210 -10.40 -2.32 12.10
N ASN A 211 -9.79 -2.51 13.26
CA ASN A 211 -9.52 -1.43 14.21
C ASN A 211 -8.28 -0.63 13.79
N GLN A 212 -7.26 -1.31 13.26
CA GLN A 212 -6.07 -0.68 12.69
C GLN A 212 -6.43 0.14 11.46
N ALA A 213 -7.23 -0.43 10.56
CA ALA A 213 -7.80 0.25 9.40
C ALA A 213 -8.52 1.54 9.79
N LYS A 214 -9.41 1.49 10.80
CA LYS A 214 -10.18 2.66 11.27
C LYS A 214 -9.35 3.83 11.78
N ASN A 215 -8.11 3.59 12.22
CA ASN A 215 -7.24 4.67 12.70
C ASN A 215 -6.60 5.48 11.54
N GLY A 216 -6.80 5.05 10.29
CA GLY A 216 -6.48 5.78 9.07
C GLY A 216 -5.01 6.21 8.97
N TRP A 217 -4.78 7.38 8.36
CA TRP A 217 -3.44 7.89 8.04
C TRP A 217 -2.48 7.98 9.24
N LYS A 218 -2.98 8.37 10.42
CA LYS A 218 -2.17 8.50 11.64
C LYS A 218 -1.56 7.17 12.08
N TYR A 219 -2.31 6.07 11.89
CA TYR A 219 -1.80 4.74 12.19
C TYR A 219 -0.74 4.30 11.18
N LEU A 220 -1.01 4.49 9.89
CA LEU A 220 -0.10 4.11 8.80
C LEU A 220 1.26 4.79 8.95
N THR A 221 1.28 6.11 9.16
CA THR A 221 2.51 6.88 9.37
C THR A 221 3.27 6.46 10.62
N LYS A 222 2.56 6.22 11.73
CA LYS A 222 3.19 5.72 12.96
C LYS A 222 3.87 4.37 12.73
N ARG A 223 3.20 3.43 12.05
CA ARG A 223 3.76 2.09 11.76
C ARG A 223 4.94 2.15 10.79
N ALA A 224 4.83 2.96 9.74
CA ALA A 224 5.95 3.19 8.82
C ALA A 224 7.17 3.78 9.55
N ALA A 225 6.96 4.73 10.46
CA ALA A 225 8.05 5.31 11.25
C ALA A 225 8.69 4.30 12.23
N GLU A 226 7.87 3.49 12.92
CA GLU A 226 8.34 2.39 13.79
C GLU A 226 9.18 1.40 12.97
N TRP A 227 8.65 0.93 11.83
CA TRP A 227 9.35 0.02 10.93
C TRP A 227 10.67 0.60 10.38
N LYS A 228 10.68 1.88 10.00
CA LYS A 228 11.89 2.55 9.51
C LYS A 228 12.97 2.62 10.60
N ALA A 229 12.57 2.95 11.83
CA ALA A 229 13.48 2.95 12.98
C ALA A 229 14.04 1.55 13.26
N ASP A 230 13.20 0.52 13.15
CA ASP A 230 13.58 -0.88 13.29
C ASP A 230 14.59 -1.31 12.23
N ILE A 231 14.40 -0.94 10.95
CA ILE A 231 15.38 -1.22 9.88
C ILE A 231 16.72 -0.54 10.13
N VAL A 232 16.71 0.75 10.53
CA VAL A 232 17.96 1.47 10.84
C VAL A 232 18.69 0.77 11.98
N LYS A 233 17.95 0.34 13.01
CA LYS A 233 18.53 -0.39 14.15
C LYS A 233 19.02 -1.77 13.75
N MET A 234 18.31 -2.50 12.89
CA MET A 234 18.75 -3.77 12.32
C MET A 234 20.09 -3.60 11.58
N ALA A 235 20.24 -2.59 10.73
CA ALA A 235 21.48 -2.35 9.99
C ALA A 235 22.69 -2.13 10.92
N VAL A 236 22.49 -1.51 12.08
CA VAL A 236 23.53 -1.31 13.10
C VAL A 236 23.80 -2.60 13.90
N CYS A 237 22.75 -3.32 14.28
CA CYS A 237 22.83 -4.45 15.21
C CYS A 237 23.14 -5.80 14.54
N GLN A 238 22.80 -6.00 13.27
CA GLN A 238 22.85 -7.31 12.59
C GLN A 238 24.26 -7.93 12.53
N HIS A 239 25.31 -7.12 12.68
CA HIS A 239 26.70 -7.57 12.66
C HIS A 239 27.27 -7.83 14.06
N LEU A 240 26.55 -7.48 15.12
CA LEU A 240 26.98 -7.65 16.51
C LEU A 240 26.47 -9.02 17.00
N THR A 241 27.38 -9.98 17.07
CA THR A 241 27.09 -11.38 17.44
C THR A 241 27.98 -11.84 18.58
N TRP A 242 27.53 -12.84 19.33
CA TRP A 242 28.28 -13.46 20.43
C TRP A 242 27.95 -14.95 20.55
N ASP A 243 28.92 -15.75 21.00
CA ASP A 243 28.77 -17.20 21.11
C ASP A 243 28.03 -17.62 22.38
N SER A 244 27.20 -18.66 22.28
CA SER A 244 26.59 -19.34 23.44
C SER A 244 27.12 -20.76 23.54
N ALA A 245 27.64 -21.14 24.72
CA ALA A 245 28.08 -22.52 24.98
C ALA A 245 26.91 -23.52 24.96
N LEU A 246 25.72 -23.07 25.35
CA LEU A 246 24.51 -23.87 25.32
C LEU A 246 23.72 -23.57 24.03
N PRO A 247 23.49 -24.56 23.14
CA PRO A 247 22.66 -24.39 21.95
C PRO A 247 21.16 -24.39 22.32
N ASN A 248 20.29 -24.24 21.32
CA ASN A 248 18.86 -24.47 21.50
C ASN A 248 18.64 -25.87 22.10
N THR A 249 17.95 -25.94 23.24
CA THR A 249 17.73 -27.18 23.98
C THR A 249 16.30 -27.27 24.48
N GLN A 250 15.77 -28.50 24.48
CA GLN A 250 14.53 -28.80 25.17
C GLN A 250 14.84 -29.34 26.57
N ILE A 251 14.15 -28.81 27.58
CA ILE A 251 14.21 -29.29 28.96
C ILE A 251 12.76 -29.50 29.40
N ASP A 252 12.38 -30.76 29.57
CA ASP A 252 10.99 -31.17 29.79
C ASP A 252 10.04 -30.59 28.72
N HIS A 253 9.12 -29.71 29.11
CA HIS A 253 8.17 -29.05 28.21
C HIS A 253 8.58 -27.62 27.82
N TRP A 254 9.78 -27.19 28.20
CA TRP A 254 10.33 -25.88 27.89
C TRP A 254 11.32 -25.98 26.73
N THR A 255 11.21 -25.03 25.80
CA THR A 255 12.25 -24.78 24.78
C THR A 255 13.08 -23.60 25.24
N VAL A 256 14.40 -23.76 25.27
CA VAL A 256 15.34 -22.74 25.71
C VAL A 256 16.27 -22.39 24.57
N GLU A 257 16.21 -21.14 24.13
CA GLU A 257 16.92 -20.65 22.95
C GLU A 257 17.92 -19.56 23.36
N PRO A 258 19.22 -19.71 23.07
CA PRO A 258 20.17 -18.63 23.27
C PRO A 258 19.88 -17.49 22.30
N VAL A 259 19.95 -16.26 22.79
CA VAL A 259 20.00 -15.06 21.96
C VAL A 259 21.47 -14.76 21.70
N THR A 260 21.89 -14.81 20.43
CA THR A 260 23.32 -14.74 20.03
C THR A 260 23.68 -13.53 19.18
N ASP A 261 22.73 -12.60 18.98
CA ASP A 261 22.96 -11.38 18.21
C ASP A 261 22.14 -10.20 18.75
N ALA A 262 22.67 -8.98 18.53
CA ALA A 262 22.08 -7.77 19.08
C ALA A 262 20.71 -7.45 18.48
N TRP A 263 20.43 -7.88 17.25
CA TRP A 263 19.14 -7.65 16.62
C TRP A 263 18.04 -8.54 17.23
N SER A 264 18.33 -9.82 17.44
CA SER A 264 17.44 -10.75 18.14
C SER A 264 17.17 -10.29 19.57
N LEU A 265 18.19 -9.80 20.28
CA LEU A 265 18.02 -9.23 21.62
C LEU A 265 17.13 -7.98 21.59
N HIS A 266 17.31 -7.13 20.60
CA HIS A 266 16.49 -5.93 20.43
C HIS A 266 15.01 -6.25 20.17
N ARG A 267 14.74 -7.18 19.24
CA ARG A 267 13.38 -7.65 18.97
C ARG A 267 12.74 -8.29 20.20
N LEU A 268 13.52 -9.07 20.94
CA LEU A 268 13.06 -9.65 22.20
C LEU A 268 12.65 -8.56 23.19
N ALA A 269 13.49 -7.54 23.39
CA ALA A 269 13.23 -6.41 24.28
C ALA A 269 11.94 -5.64 23.93
N ILE A 270 11.70 -5.35 22.65
CA ILE A 270 10.44 -4.74 22.19
C ILE A 270 9.26 -5.67 22.47
N SER A 271 9.35 -6.93 22.04
CA SER A 271 8.23 -7.88 22.14
C SER A 271 7.81 -8.14 23.58
N GLN A 272 8.77 -8.17 24.51
CA GLN A 272 8.55 -8.45 25.92
C GLN A 272 8.44 -7.17 26.77
N ARG A 273 8.52 -5.98 26.16
CA ARG A 273 8.44 -4.68 26.85
C ARG A 273 9.41 -4.54 28.03
N HIS A 274 10.64 -5.03 27.85
CA HIS A 274 11.69 -4.94 28.87
C HIS A 274 12.98 -4.34 28.29
N CYS A 275 13.85 -3.82 29.15
CA CYS A 275 15.07 -3.10 28.75
C CYS A 275 16.24 -4.05 28.40
N GLY A 276 16.00 -5.09 27.59
CA GLY A 276 17.01 -6.11 27.26
C GLY A 276 18.21 -5.56 26.48
N ASP A 277 17.99 -4.52 25.68
CA ASP A 277 19.02 -3.83 24.88
C ASP A 277 20.23 -3.34 25.69
N ARG A 278 20.06 -3.11 27.00
CA ARG A 278 21.15 -2.60 27.85
C ARG A 278 22.29 -3.62 28.06
N TYR A 279 22.06 -4.88 27.67
CA TYR A 279 22.96 -6.00 27.89
C TYR A 279 23.81 -6.35 26.65
N VAL A 280 23.68 -5.60 25.55
CA VAL A 280 24.42 -5.87 24.30
C VAL A 280 25.93 -5.84 24.55
N GLU A 281 26.43 -4.84 25.28
CA GLU A 281 27.87 -4.68 25.59
C GLU A 281 28.39 -5.88 26.39
N GLY A 282 27.71 -6.25 27.48
CA GLY A 282 28.09 -7.43 28.28
C GLY A 282 28.03 -8.73 27.50
N CYS A 283 27.11 -8.87 26.53
CA CYS A 283 27.07 -10.06 25.68
C CYS A 283 28.28 -10.14 24.73
N ILE A 284 28.64 -9.01 24.10
CA ILE A 284 29.81 -8.89 23.22
C ILE A 284 31.11 -9.17 24.00
N GLU A 285 31.22 -8.65 25.22
CA GLU A 285 32.40 -8.82 26.08
C GLU A 285 32.51 -10.23 26.69
N GLY A 286 31.49 -11.08 26.53
CA GLY A 286 31.49 -12.42 27.09
C GLY A 286 31.05 -12.49 28.55
N GLU A 287 30.53 -11.40 29.11
CA GLU A 287 30.12 -11.27 30.50
C GLU A 287 28.64 -11.62 30.74
N GLU A 288 27.81 -11.55 29.71
CA GLU A 288 26.36 -11.80 29.81
C GLU A 288 25.87 -12.77 28.73
N ARG A 289 24.89 -13.60 29.07
CA ARG A 289 24.21 -14.49 28.12
C ARG A 289 22.73 -14.47 28.35
N ILE A 290 21.96 -14.40 27.27
CA ILE A 290 20.52 -14.24 27.33
C ILE A 290 19.86 -15.43 26.66
N PHE A 291 18.85 -15.98 27.33
CA PHE A 291 18.05 -17.10 26.88
C PHE A 291 16.58 -16.73 26.85
N VAL A 292 15.89 -17.18 25.81
CA VAL A 292 14.42 -17.14 25.71
C VAL A 292 13.89 -18.50 26.14
N ILE A 293 12.92 -18.49 27.04
CA ILE A 293 12.23 -19.69 27.52
C ILE A 293 10.82 -19.68 26.93
N ARG A 294 10.46 -20.72 26.19
CA ARG A 294 9.17 -20.87 25.52
C ARG A 294 8.42 -22.10 26.02
N ASN A 295 7.10 -21.97 26.14
CA ASN A 295 6.23 -23.09 26.47
C ASN A 295 5.94 -23.98 25.23
N PHE A 296 5.14 -25.03 25.41
CA PHE A 296 4.74 -25.95 24.33
C PHE A 296 3.87 -25.31 23.22
N GLU A 297 3.32 -24.12 23.45
CA GLU A 297 2.57 -23.33 22.47
C GLU A 297 3.46 -22.32 21.72
N ASP A 298 4.78 -22.43 21.85
CA ASP A 298 5.77 -21.49 21.30
C ASP A 298 5.64 -20.05 21.83
N LYS A 299 4.94 -19.86 22.95
CA LYS A 299 4.84 -18.55 23.61
C LYS A 299 6.02 -18.36 24.54
N ILE A 300 6.63 -17.17 24.47
CA ILE A 300 7.69 -16.74 25.38
C ILE A 300 7.10 -16.65 26.79
N ALA A 301 7.62 -17.47 27.69
CA ALA A 301 7.24 -17.49 29.09
C ALA A 301 8.19 -16.64 29.95
N ALA A 302 9.48 -16.61 29.60
CA ALA A 302 10.46 -15.79 30.28
C ALA A 302 11.70 -15.49 29.42
N THR A 303 12.42 -14.44 29.82
CA THR A 303 13.78 -14.14 29.41
C THR A 303 14.68 -14.36 30.62
N LEU A 304 15.73 -15.17 30.47
CA LEU A 304 16.75 -15.44 31.48
C LEU A 304 18.07 -14.78 31.06
N ARG A 305 18.71 -14.06 31.96
CA ARG A 305 20.08 -13.57 31.81
C ARG A 305 21.00 -14.30 32.77
N LEU A 306 22.08 -14.84 32.22
CA LEU A 306 23.25 -15.25 32.97
C LEU A 306 24.28 -14.14 32.95
N LYS A 307 25.01 -13.98 34.06
CA LYS A 307 26.11 -13.04 34.20
C LYS A 307 27.34 -13.76 34.75
N LEU A 308 28.52 -13.42 34.23
CA LEU A 308 29.80 -13.88 34.75
C LEU A 308 30.20 -13.01 35.96
N VAL A 309 30.47 -13.66 37.10
CA VAL A 309 30.94 -13.03 38.34
C VAL A 309 32.05 -13.91 38.91
N ASP A 310 33.24 -13.33 39.12
CA ASP A 310 34.40 -14.04 39.68
C ASP A 310 34.64 -15.42 39.03
N GLU A 311 34.68 -15.46 37.69
CA GLU A 311 34.86 -16.66 36.86
C GLU A 311 33.73 -17.71 36.92
N SER A 312 32.58 -17.36 37.50
CA SER A 312 31.42 -18.24 37.60
C SER A 312 30.17 -17.61 36.98
N TRP A 313 29.45 -18.39 36.17
CA TRP A 313 28.15 -17.97 35.65
C TRP A 313 27.09 -18.05 36.75
N VAL A 314 26.33 -16.97 36.93
CA VAL A 314 25.21 -16.86 37.88
C VAL A 314 23.98 -16.32 37.18
N ILE A 315 22.79 -16.55 37.75
CA ILE A 315 21.55 -15.93 37.25
C ILE A 315 21.60 -14.44 37.60
N GLY A 316 21.58 -13.59 36.57
CA GLY A 316 21.50 -12.13 36.73
C GLY A 316 20.06 -11.66 36.91
N ASP A 317 19.15 -12.10 36.06
CA ASP A 317 17.70 -11.91 36.19
C ASP A 317 16.91 -12.96 35.40
N ILE A 318 15.68 -13.21 35.83
CA ILE A 318 14.69 -14.00 35.10
C ILE A 318 13.35 -13.26 35.15
N ARG A 319 12.80 -12.93 33.98
CA ARG A 319 11.66 -12.02 33.86
C ARG A 319 10.67 -12.50 32.82
N GLY A 320 9.38 -12.40 33.16
CA GLY A 320 8.30 -12.56 32.18
C GLY A 320 8.03 -11.26 31.42
N PHE A 321 6.94 -11.27 30.67
CA PHE A 321 6.47 -10.11 29.92
C PHE A 321 6.34 -8.86 30.81
N ALA A 322 6.83 -7.72 30.30
CA ALA A 322 6.85 -6.43 30.99
C ALA A 322 7.51 -6.47 32.39
N ASN A 323 8.55 -7.30 32.55
CA ASN A 323 9.27 -7.53 33.81
C ASN A 323 8.43 -8.18 34.92
N SER A 324 7.35 -8.90 34.56
CA SER A 324 6.57 -9.66 35.53
C SER A 324 7.41 -10.74 36.23
N GLU A 325 6.96 -11.14 37.41
CA GLU A 325 7.47 -12.34 38.07
C GLU A 325 7.16 -13.59 37.24
N VAL A 326 7.97 -14.62 37.42
CA VAL A 326 7.87 -15.92 36.74
C VAL A 326 7.45 -17.00 37.74
N SER A 327 6.97 -18.14 37.24
CA SER A 327 6.63 -19.27 38.10
C SER A 327 7.89 -19.86 38.77
N VAL A 328 7.68 -20.55 39.90
CA VAL A 328 8.76 -21.27 40.62
C VAL A 328 9.46 -22.27 39.70
N GLU A 329 8.69 -22.97 38.86
CA GLU A 329 9.20 -23.90 37.86
C GLU A 329 10.20 -23.26 36.87
N ILE A 330 9.94 -22.02 36.43
CA ILE A 330 10.85 -21.29 35.54
C ILE A 330 12.13 -20.86 36.29
N ILE A 331 12.04 -20.58 37.59
CA ILE A 331 13.21 -20.28 38.43
C ILE A 331 14.09 -21.52 38.56
N GLU A 332 13.50 -22.68 38.88
CA GLU A 332 14.21 -23.97 38.97
C GLU A 332 14.87 -24.35 37.64
N LEU A 333 14.17 -24.12 36.52
CA LEU A 333 14.74 -24.27 35.17
C LEU A 333 15.95 -23.35 34.96
N GLY A 334 15.89 -22.10 35.42
CA GLY A 334 17.00 -21.16 35.36
C GLY A 334 18.25 -21.64 36.11
N GLU A 335 18.07 -22.24 37.28
CA GLU A 335 19.16 -22.83 38.07
C GLU A 335 19.80 -24.03 37.36
N LEU A 336 18.98 -24.88 36.74
CA LEU A 336 19.47 -25.97 35.91
C LEU A 336 20.24 -25.46 34.68
N LEU A 337 19.76 -24.39 34.06
CA LEU A 337 20.37 -23.79 32.88
C LEU A 337 21.75 -23.19 33.19
N VAL A 338 21.90 -22.47 34.30
CA VAL A 338 23.20 -21.89 34.66
C VAL A 338 24.24 -22.98 34.93
N GLN A 339 23.84 -24.09 35.57
CA GLN A 339 24.72 -25.23 35.79
C GLN A 339 25.17 -25.85 34.46
N ARG A 340 24.22 -26.16 33.55
CA ARG A 340 24.54 -26.72 32.24
C ARG A 340 25.40 -25.80 31.40
N TYR A 341 25.14 -24.50 31.43
CA TYR A 341 25.94 -23.51 30.71
C TYR A 341 27.38 -23.50 31.22
N ALA A 342 27.57 -23.46 32.55
CA ALA A 342 28.89 -23.47 33.17
C ALA A 342 29.68 -24.75 32.86
N ASP A 343 29.02 -25.91 32.81
CA ASP A 343 29.65 -27.19 32.47
C ASP A 343 30.13 -27.24 31.02
N LEU A 344 29.39 -26.63 30.08
CA LEU A 344 29.74 -26.58 28.65
C LEU A 344 30.74 -25.48 28.29
N TRP A 345 30.83 -24.43 29.12
CA TRP A 345 31.73 -23.30 28.89
C TRP A 345 33.20 -23.60 29.26
N ARG A 346 33.41 -24.54 30.20
CA ARG A 346 34.74 -25.05 30.59
C ARG A 346 35.31 -26.01 29.55
#